data_AF-W1X132-F1
#
_entry.id   AF-W1X132-F1
#
_cell.length_a   1.000
_cell.length_b   1.000
_cell.length_c   1.000
_cell.angle_alpha   90.00
_cell.angle_beta   90.00
_cell.angle_gamma   90.00
#
_symmetry.space_group_name_H-M   'P 1'
#
loop_
_entity.id
_entity.type
_entity.pdbx_description
1 polymer ?
#
loop_
_entity_poly.entity_id
_entity_poly.type
_entity_poly.pdbx_seq_one_letter_code
_entity_poly.pdbx_strand_id
1 'polypeptide(L)'
;DDAESWEIIKLLQDFARVVKRAADNYDPSLIAKYAISLAQAFNKFYAHTRILDESPERDSRLALSYATAVVLKESLRLLGAVGVLA
;
A
#
# COMPACT_ATOMS: atom_id res chain seq x y z
N ASP A 1 0.23 19.55 -0.19
CA ASP A 1 -0.65 19.50 1.00
C ASP A 1 -1.79 18.52 0.83
N ASP A 2 -1.47 17.22 0.81
CA ASP A 2 -2.48 16.18 0.87
C ASP A 2 -2.18 15.24 2.03
N ALA A 3 -2.95 15.36 3.11
CA ALA A 3 -2.79 14.57 4.31
C ALA A 3 -3.05 13.07 4.06
N GLU A 4 -3.85 12.75 3.04
CA GLU A 4 -4.22 11.38 2.71
C GLU A 4 -3.08 10.67 1.97
N SER A 5 -2.47 11.33 0.99
CA SER A 5 -1.23 10.85 0.35
C SER A 5 -0.12 10.60 1.37
N TRP A 6 0.02 11.48 2.38
CA TRP A 6 1.08 11.36 3.38
C TRP A 6 0.95 10.11 4.24
N GLU A 7 -0.27 9.71 4.58
CA GLU A 7 -0.51 8.48 5.34
C GLU A 7 -0.12 7.24 4.53
N ILE A 8 -0.47 7.22 3.24
CA ILE A 8 -0.06 6.13 2.33
C ILE A 8 1.47 6.09 2.22
N ILE A 9 2.15 7.23 2.06
CA ILE A 9 3.62 7.28 1.96
C ILE A 9 4.28 6.69 3.21
N LYS A 10 3.81 7.01 4.41
CA LYS A 10 4.33 6.42 5.65
C LYS A 10 4.14 4.91 5.69
N LEU A 11 2.96 4.42 5.30
CA LEU A 11 2.69 2.99 5.24
C LEU A 11 3.58 2.30 4.21
N LEU A 12 3.79 2.89 3.04
CA LEU A 12 4.72 2.36 2.04
C LEU A 12 6.15 2.26 2.57
N GLN A 13 6.63 3.29 3.27
CA GLN A 13 7.96 3.29 3.89
C GLN A 13 8.10 2.23 5.01
N ASP A 14 7.01 1.90 5.70
CA ASP A 14 7.01 0.91 6.79
C ASP A 14 7.08 -0.54 6.31
N PHE A 15 6.76 -0.81 5.04
CA PHE A 15 6.55 -2.18 4.55
C PHE A 15 7.69 -3.15 4.91
N ALA A 16 8.94 -2.77 4.63
CA ALA A 16 10.10 -3.62 4.90
C ALA A 16 10.27 -3.93 6.40
N ARG A 17 9.96 -2.97 7.28
CA ARG A 17 10.02 -3.16 8.73
C ARG A 17 8.93 -4.11 9.20
N VAL A 18 7.71 -4.00 8.66
CA VAL A 18 6.62 -4.94 8.95
C VAL A 18 6.98 -6.35 8.51
N VAL A 19 7.50 -6.52 7.30
CA VAL A 19 7.93 -7.84 6.78
C VAL A 19 9.01 -8.46 7.66
N LYS A 20 10.04 -7.68 8.03
CA LYS A 20 11.08 -8.14 8.94
C LYS A 20 10.51 -8.56 10.30
N ARG A 21 9.62 -7.76 10.88
CA ARG A 21 8.98 -8.06 12.17
C ARG A 21 8.10 -9.31 12.11
N ALA A 22 7.38 -9.52 11.01
CA ALA A 22 6.60 -10.72 10.77
C ALA A 22 7.48 -11.98 10.71
N ALA A 23 8.62 -11.89 10.02
CA ALA A 23 9.59 -12.98 9.94
C ALA A 23 10.26 -13.26 11.30
N ASP A 24 10.76 -12.22 11.98
CA ASP A 24 11.44 -12.35 13.28
C ASP A 24 10.53 -12.99 14.35
N ASN A 25 9.22 -12.71 14.29
CA ASN A 25 8.23 -13.19 15.26
C ASN A 25 7.45 -14.44 14.80
N TYR A 26 7.71 -14.96 13.60
CA TYR A 26 6.90 -16.01 12.98
C TYR A 26 5.38 -15.70 12.97
N ASP A 27 5.03 -14.43 12.76
CA ASP A 27 3.64 -13.94 12.81
C ASP A 27 3.20 -13.29 11.48
N PRO A 28 2.60 -14.05 10.54
CA PRO A 28 2.10 -13.52 9.28
C PRO A 28 0.91 -12.56 9.43
N SER A 29 0.24 -12.52 10.59
CA SER A 29 -0.90 -11.62 10.81
C SER A 29 -0.48 -10.15 10.76
N LEU A 30 0.80 -9.85 11.01
CA LEU A 30 1.35 -8.50 10.90
C LEU A 30 1.28 -7.98 9.46
N ILE A 31 1.54 -8.84 8.46
CA ILE A 31 1.43 -8.48 7.04
C ILE A 31 -0.03 -8.29 6.65
N ALA A 32 -0.94 -9.14 7.14
CA ALA A 32 -2.37 -9.01 6.86
C ALA A 32 -2.95 -7.70 7.43
N LYS A 33 -2.63 -7.36 8.68
CA LYS A 33 -3.05 -6.10 9.31
C LYS A 33 -2.50 -4.90 8.54
N TYR A 34 -1.22 -4.94 8.16
CA TYR A 34 -0.60 -3.91 7.34
C TYR A 34 -1.32 -3.72 5.99
N ALA A 35 -1.59 -4.80 5.26
CA ALA A 35 -2.27 -4.76 3.97
C ALA A 35 -3.67 -4.14 4.09
N ILE A 36 -4.42 -4.48 5.15
CA ILE A 36 -5.72 -3.88 5.46
C ILE A 36 -5.58 -2.37 5.68
N SER A 37 -4.60 -1.93 6.50
CA SER A 37 -4.37 -0.51 6.76
C SER A 37 -3.99 0.27 5.49
N LEU A 38 -3.10 -0.28 4.66
CA LEU A 38 -2.71 0.34 3.39
C LEU A 38 -3.89 0.46 2.42
N ALA A 39 -4.71 -0.59 2.30
CA ALA A 39 -5.90 -0.57 1.47
C ALA A 39 -6.95 0.45 1.96
N GLN A 40 -7.14 0.57 3.27
CA GLN A 40 -8.05 1.57 3.86
C GLN A 40 -7.57 2.99 3.62
N ALA A 41 -6.28 3.27 3.81
CA ALA A 41 -5.70 4.58 3.52
C ALA A 41 -5.85 4.94 2.04
N PHE A 42 -5.59 3.99 1.14
CA PHE A 42 -5.76 4.19 -0.30
C PHE A 42 -7.22 4.41 -0.71
N ASN A 43 -8.16 3.64 -0.15
CA ASN A 43 -9.58 3.83 -0.45
C ASN A 43 -10.07 5.23 -0.05
N LYS A 44 -9.58 5.76 1.09
CA LYS A 44 -9.90 7.12 1.52
C LYS A 44 -9.32 8.16 0.55
N PHE A 45 -8.04 8.04 0.19
CA PHE A 45 -7.39 8.88 -0.80
C PHE A 45 -8.14 8.87 -2.15
N TYR A 46 -8.51 7.68 -2.64
CA TYR A 46 -9.24 7.52 -3.89
C TYR A 46 -10.63 8.17 -3.87
N ALA A 47 -11.30 8.19 -2.71
CA ALA A 47 -12.62 8.79 -2.57
C ALA A 47 -12.60 10.33 -2.65
N HIS A 48 -11.52 10.97 -2.20
CA HIS A 48 -11.42 12.44 -2.15
C HIS A 48 -10.49 13.04 -3.21
N THR A 49 -9.67 12.22 -3.88
CA THR A 49 -8.68 12.67 -4.85
C THR A 49 -9.00 12.17 -6.25
N ARG A 50 -9.19 13.10 -7.21
CA ARG A 50 -9.31 12.76 -8.63
C ARG A 50 -7.92 12.49 -9.20
N ILE A 51 -7.65 11.24 -9.56
CA ILE A 51 -6.30 10.81 -10.01
C ILE A 51 -6.06 11.12 -11.49
N LEU A 52 -7.12 11.06 -12.31
CA LEU A 52 -7.03 11.12 -13.79
C LEU A 52 -7.41 12.49 -14.38
N ASP A 53 -7.32 13.56 -13.59
CA ASP A 53 -7.51 14.91 -14.10
C ASP A 53 -6.22 15.47 -14.73
N GLU A 54 -6.31 16.60 -15.43
CA GLU A 54 -5.16 17.27 -16.05
C GLU A 54 -4.39 18.16 -15.04
N SER A 55 -4.41 17.81 -13.76
CA SER A 55 -3.75 18.61 -12.73
C SER A 55 -2.22 18.37 -12.74
N PRO A 56 -1.41 19.36 -12.29
CA PRO A 56 0.04 19.17 -12.12
C PRO A 56 0.42 18.01 -11.20
N GLU A 57 -0.48 17.62 -10.29
CA GLU A 57 -0.31 16.52 -9.34
C GLU A 57 -0.69 15.15 -9.91
N ARG A 58 -1.24 15.07 -11.13
CA ARG A 58 -1.68 13.82 -11.75
C ARG A 58 -0.59 12.74 -11.72
N ASP A 59 0.62 13.08 -12.13
CA ASP A 59 1.73 12.11 -12.22
C ASP A 59 2.15 11.59 -10.86
N SER A 60 2.14 12.44 -9.82
CA SER A 60 2.46 12.02 -8.45
C SER A 60 1.35 11.15 -7.84
N ARG A 61 0.08 11.44 -8.14
CA ARG A 61 -1.08 10.62 -7.74
C ARG A 61 -1.05 9.24 -8.43
N LEU A 62 -0.69 9.19 -9.71
CA LEU A 62 -0.50 7.93 -10.44
C LEU A 62 0.65 7.12 -9.87
N ALA A 63 1.80 7.74 -9.59
CA ALA A 63 2.94 7.07 -8.96
C ALA A 63 2.58 6.49 -7.58
N LEU A 64 1.85 7.25 -6.75
CA LEU A 64 1.38 6.79 -5.45
C LEU A 64 0.43 5.59 -5.57
N SER A 65 -0.47 5.63 -6.56
CA SER A 65 -1.42 4.55 -6.83
C SER A 65 -0.71 3.27 -7.29
N TYR A 66 0.28 3.41 -8.17
CA TYR A 66 1.12 2.30 -8.62
C TYR A 66 1.92 1.69 -7.47
N ALA A 67 2.61 2.51 -6.67
CA ALA A 67 3.38 2.03 -5.52
C ALA A 67 2.49 1.28 -4.52
N THR A 68 1.29 1.78 -4.26
CA THR A 68 0.29 1.12 -3.41
C THR A 68 -0.11 -0.25 -3.96
N ALA A 69 -0.41 -0.33 -5.26
CA ALA A 69 -0.76 -1.60 -5.91
C ALA A 69 0.38 -2.63 -5.83
N VAL A 70 1.62 -2.21 -6.04
CA VAL A 70 2.81 -3.08 -5.93
C VAL A 70 2.93 -3.65 -4.51
N VAL A 71 2.83 -2.80 -3.49
CA VAL A 71 3.01 -3.25 -2.10
C VAL A 71 1.83 -4.10 -1.61
N LEU A 72 0.60 -3.80 -2.02
CA LEU A 72 -0.56 -4.66 -1.73
C LEU A 72 -0.41 -6.04 -2.40
N LYS A 73 0.00 -6.09 -3.66
CA LYS A 73 0.27 -7.35 -4.37
C LYS A 73 1.34 -8.17 -3.66
N GLU A 74 2.42 -7.53 -3.23
CA GLU A 74 3.50 -8.19 -2.51
C GLU A 74 3.04 -8.69 -1.13
N SER A 75 2.25 -7.91 -0.40
CA SER A 75 1.66 -8.32 0.87
C SER A 75 0.79 -9.58 0.70
N LEU A 76 -0.05 -9.62 -0.33
CA LEU A 76 -0.89 -10.80 -0.62
C LEU A 76 -0.06 -12.01 -1.09
N ARG A 77 1.03 -11.78 -1.83
CA ARG A 77 1.98 -12.83 -2.24
C ARG A 77 2.63 -13.48 -1.02
N LEU A 78 3.09 -12.67 -0.05
CA LEU A 78 3.69 -13.17 1.20
C LEU A 78 2.69 -13.95 2.06
N LEU A 79 1.40 -13.62 1.99
CA LEU A 79 0.32 -14.35 2.67
C LEU A 79 -0.16 -15.60 1.90
N GLY A 80 0.35 -15.86 0.69
CA GLY A 80 -0.10 -16.97 -0.16
C GLY A 80 -1.49 -16.79 -0.76
N ALA A 81 -2.07 -15.58 -0.70
CA ALA A 81 -3.43 -15.29 -1.17
C ALA A 81 -3.48 -14.98 -2.68
N VAL A 82 -2.37 -14.56 -3.28
CA VAL A 82 -2.22 -14.47 -4.73
C VAL A 82 -1.46 -15.71 -5.18
N GLY A 83 -2.13 -16.55 -5.96
CA GLY A 83 -1.51 -17.71 -6.60
C GLY A 83 -0.28 -17.25 -7.39
N VAL A 84 0.83 -17.97 -7.19
CA VAL A 84 1.97 -17.91 -8.10
C VAL A 84 1.45 -18.38 -9.46
N LEU A 85 1.10 -17.44 -10.33
CA LEU A 85 1.10 -17.73 -11.75
C LEU A 85 2.57 -17.82 -12.15
N ALA A 86 3.04 -19.07 -12.17
CA ALA A 86 4.08 -19.53 -13.07
C ALA A 86 3.70 -19.21 -14.53
#